data_AF-A0A381Z5X7-F1
#
_entry.id   AF-A0A381Z5X7-F1
#
_cell.length_a   1.000
_cell.length_b   1.000
_cell.length_c   1.000
_cell.angle_alpha   90.00
_cell.angle_beta   90.00
_cell.angle_gamma   90.00
#
_symmetry.space_group_name_H-M   'P 1'
#
loop_
_entity.id
_entity.type
_entity.pdbx_description
1 polymer ?
#
loop_
_entity_poly.entity_id
_entity_poly.type
_entity_poly.pdbx_seq_one_letter_code
_entity_poly.pdbx_strand_id
1 'polypeptide(L)'
;MPGMLPVINEFCVKQAIKTGIGLKAKINHYSVFDRKNYFYADLPQGYQISQYKHPIVGEGVVTIDFSNGESKDIRIVRLHLEQDAGKSLHDQNPAKTYVDLNRSGVALMEIVSEPDLRSAEEAALYITKLRSILMYLDVCDGNMQEGSLRADVNISVRKPGENYGTRCE
;
A
#
# COMPACT_ATOMS: atom_id res chain seq x y z
N MET A 1 8.47 4.72 23.29
CA MET A 1 9.19 4.71 24.58
C MET A 1 8.54 3.67 25.49
N PRO A 2 9.26 3.13 26.49
CA PRO A 2 8.69 2.19 27.46
C PRO A 2 7.39 2.73 28.07
N GLY A 3 6.33 1.91 28.09
CA GLY A 3 5.03 2.27 28.67
C GLY A 3 4.07 3.06 27.76
N MET A 4 4.45 3.39 26.52
CA MET A 4 3.54 4.05 25.57
C MET A 4 2.51 3.10 24.95
N LEU A 5 1.29 3.59 24.76
CA LEU A 5 0.19 2.87 24.11
C LEU A 5 -0.26 3.62 22.84
N PRO A 6 -0.56 2.91 21.74
CA PRO A 6 -1.08 3.53 20.53
C PRO A 6 -2.56 3.92 20.70
N VAL A 7 -2.94 5.05 20.12
CA VAL A 7 -4.34 5.48 19.98
C VAL A 7 -4.62 5.66 18.50
N ILE A 8 -5.73 5.10 18.03
CA ILE A 8 -6.11 5.16 16.62
C ILE A 8 -6.46 6.59 16.20
N ASN A 9 -6.02 6.98 15.00
CA ASN A 9 -6.39 8.26 14.41
C ASN A 9 -7.69 8.10 13.59
N GLU A 10 -8.78 8.72 14.05
CA GLU A 10 -10.08 8.69 13.39
C GLU A 10 -10.04 9.21 11.94
N PHE A 11 -9.20 10.22 11.66
CA PHE A 11 -9.03 10.75 10.31
C PHE A 11 -8.50 9.69 9.36
N CYS A 12 -7.48 8.92 9.76
CA CYS A 12 -6.90 7.85 8.94
C CYS A 12 -7.92 6.75 8.61
N VAL A 13 -8.78 6.40 9.58
CA VAL A 13 -9.89 5.45 9.36
C VAL A 13 -10.87 5.97 8.32
N LYS A 14 -11.27 7.25 8.42
CA LYS A 14 -12.16 7.89 7.45
C LYS A 14 -11.55 7.88 6.04
N GLN A 15 -10.25 8.18 5.91
CA GLN A 15 -9.57 8.15 4.61
C GLN A 15 -9.52 6.73 4.02
N ALA A 16 -9.24 5.70 4.82
CA ALA A 16 -9.26 4.32 4.34
C ALA A 16 -10.65 3.89 3.84
N ILE A 17 -11.72 4.26 4.55
CA ILE A 17 -13.10 3.96 4.13
C ILE A 17 -13.45 4.72 2.84
N LYS A 18 -13.10 6.01 2.76
CA LYS A 18 -13.32 6.85 1.57
C LYS A 18 -12.62 6.26 0.36
N THR A 19 -11.37 5.85 0.51
CA THR A 19 -10.60 5.15 -0.52
C THR A 19 -11.28 3.85 -0.92
N GLY A 20 -11.67 3.01 0.04
CA GLY A 20 -12.36 1.75 -0.24
C GLY A 20 -13.62 1.94 -1.10
N ILE A 21 -14.44 2.95 -0.79
CA ILE A 21 -15.62 3.30 -1.60
C ILE A 21 -15.22 3.72 -3.02
N GLY A 22 -14.19 4.56 -3.15
CA GLY A 22 -13.67 5.00 -4.45
C GLY A 22 -13.09 3.87 -5.31
N LEU A 23 -12.57 2.82 -4.67
CA LEU A 23 -12.11 1.59 -5.31
C LEU A 23 -13.24 0.56 -5.53
N LYS A 24 -14.50 0.97 -5.35
CA LYS A 24 -15.69 0.10 -5.44
C LYS A 24 -15.52 -1.18 -4.59
N ALA A 25 -14.83 -1.05 -3.46
CA ALA A 25 -14.45 -2.17 -2.61
C ALA A 25 -15.43 -2.40 -1.47
N LYS A 26 -15.46 -3.64 -0.97
CA LYS A 26 -16.24 -3.99 0.22
C LYS A 26 -15.62 -3.39 1.48
N ILE A 27 -16.38 -2.55 2.18
CA ILE A 27 -15.99 -2.05 3.50
C ILE A 27 -16.31 -3.11 4.56
N ASN A 28 -15.32 -3.46 5.39
CA ASN A 28 -15.53 -4.42 6.46
C ASN A 28 -15.98 -3.70 7.74
N HIS A 29 -17.12 -4.11 8.29
CA HIS A 29 -17.63 -3.59 9.56
C HIS A 29 -16.82 -4.05 10.78
N TYR A 30 -15.91 -5.00 10.59
CA TYR A 30 -14.99 -5.51 11.58
C TYR A 30 -13.59 -5.59 10.98
N SER A 31 -12.61 -5.00 11.67
CA SER A 31 -11.19 -5.08 11.31
C SER A 31 -10.34 -5.10 12.58
N VAL A 32 -9.11 -5.64 12.47
CA VAL A 32 -8.21 -5.84 13.61
C VAL A 32 -6.83 -5.32 13.25
N PHE A 33 -6.20 -4.58 14.17
CA PHE A 33 -4.79 -4.25 14.08
C PHE A 33 -3.94 -5.37 14.68
N ASP A 34 -2.94 -5.79 13.92
CA ASP A 34 -1.99 -6.84 14.24
C ASP A 34 -0.58 -6.25 14.36
N ARG A 35 0.33 -7.01 14.98
CA ARG A 35 1.75 -6.66 15.09
C ARG A 35 2.57 -7.50 14.12
N LYS A 36 3.17 -6.87 13.12
CA LYS A 36 4.16 -7.47 12.22
C LYS A 36 5.54 -7.27 12.84
N ASN A 37 6.09 -8.32 13.46
CA ASN A 37 7.33 -8.24 14.22
C ASN A 37 8.55 -8.44 13.31
N TYR A 38 9.49 -7.51 13.31
CA TYR A 38 10.80 -7.62 12.67
C TYR A 38 11.75 -6.58 13.26
N PHE A 39 13.05 -6.86 13.22
CA PHE A 39 14.07 -5.97 13.77
C PHE A 39 14.75 -5.19 12.64
N TYR A 40 14.61 -3.87 12.67
CA TYR A 40 15.37 -2.96 11.83
C TYR A 40 15.56 -1.62 12.54
N ALA A 41 16.62 -0.88 12.20
CA ALA A 41 17.05 0.29 12.97
C ALA A 41 16.04 1.46 12.92
N ASP A 42 15.27 1.56 11.84
CA ASP A 42 14.24 2.59 11.64
C ASP A 42 12.85 2.23 12.20
N LEU A 43 12.72 1.07 12.87
CA LEU A 43 11.49 0.61 13.49
C LEU A 43 11.66 0.49 15.02
N PRO A 44 11.45 1.58 15.77
CA PRO A 44 11.83 1.64 17.19
C PRO A 44 11.02 0.71 18.11
N GLN A 45 9.82 0.28 17.70
CA GLN A 45 8.98 -0.63 18.48
C GLN A 45 9.38 -2.11 18.32
N GLY A 46 10.19 -2.47 17.31
CA GLY A 46 10.47 -3.87 16.94
C GLY A 46 9.27 -4.60 16.32
N TYR A 47 8.18 -3.87 16.05
CA TYR A 47 7.02 -4.33 15.30
C TYR A 47 6.32 -3.15 14.63
N GLN A 48 5.72 -3.41 13.47
CA GLN A 48 4.87 -2.48 12.76
C GLN A 48 3.41 -2.80 13.13
N ILE A 49 2.62 -1.79 13.48
CA ILE A 49 1.17 -1.93 13.59
C ILE A 49 0.60 -1.90 12.18
N SER A 50 -0.04 -2.99 11.77
CA SER A 50 -0.66 -3.17 10.46
C SER A 50 -1.97 -3.97 10.63
N GLN A 51 -2.59 -4.47 9.57
CA GLN A 51 -3.70 -5.42 9.66
C GLN A 51 -3.37 -6.66 8.84
N TYR A 52 -3.65 -7.85 9.34
CA TYR A 52 -3.33 -9.08 8.62
C TYR A 52 -4.59 -9.83 8.18
N LYS A 53 -5.33 -10.46 9.09
CA LYS A 53 -6.47 -11.33 8.72
C LYS A 53 -7.76 -10.56 8.45
N HIS A 54 -7.93 -9.42 9.10
CA HIS A 54 -9.16 -8.65 9.07
C HIS A 54 -8.87 -7.21 8.64
N PRO A 55 -8.62 -6.96 7.33
CA PRO A 55 -8.36 -5.62 6.81
C PRO A 55 -9.61 -4.75 6.88
N ILE A 56 -9.44 -3.44 6.93
CA ILE A 56 -10.55 -2.47 6.93
C ILE A 56 -11.34 -2.47 5.61
N VAL A 57 -10.68 -2.74 4.49
CA VAL A 57 -11.28 -2.81 3.15
C VAL A 57 -10.91 -4.14 2.49
N GLY A 58 -11.91 -4.84 1.97
CA GLY A 58 -11.76 -6.11 1.27
C GLY A 58 -11.67 -5.94 -0.25
N GLU A 59 -12.26 -6.88 -0.97
CA GLU A 59 -12.19 -6.96 -2.43
C GLU A 59 -12.85 -5.74 -3.11
N GLY A 60 -12.25 -5.28 -4.21
CA GLY A 60 -12.72 -4.15 -5.01
C GLY A 60 -12.21 -4.19 -6.44
N VAL A 61 -12.36 -3.09 -7.18
CA VAL A 61 -11.99 -3.04 -8.60
C VAL A 61 -11.60 -1.63 -9.06
N VAL A 62 -10.55 -1.56 -9.87
CA VAL A 62 -10.12 -0.34 -10.58
C VAL A 62 -10.20 -0.61 -12.08
N THR A 63 -10.97 0.21 -12.78
CA THR A 63 -11.08 0.16 -14.24
C THR A 63 -9.98 1.02 -14.87
N ILE A 64 -9.11 0.41 -15.66
CA ILE A 64 -8.09 1.10 -16.48
C ILE A 64 -8.62 1.31 -17.89
N ASP A 65 -8.28 2.46 -18.49
CA ASP A 65 -8.75 2.88 -19.81
C ASP A 65 -7.54 2.91 -20.77
N PHE A 66 -7.68 2.29 -21.94
CA PHE A 66 -6.65 2.24 -22.98
C PHE A 66 -6.87 3.34 -24.03
N SER A 67 -5.79 3.70 -24.74
CA SER A 67 -5.84 4.74 -25.79
C SER A 67 -6.73 4.38 -26.99
N ASN A 68 -6.95 3.08 -27.22
CA ASN A 68 -7.85 2.56 -28.26
C ASN A 68 -9.35 2.59 -27.86
N GLY A 69 -9.67 3.08 -26.66
CA GLY A 69 -11.04 3.16 -26.13
C GLY A 69 -11.52 1.90 -25.41
N GLU A 70 -10.69 0.85 -25.34
CA GLU A 70 -10.98 -0.33 -24.51
C GLU A 70 -10.78 -0.02 -23.02
N SER A 71 -11.40 -0.82 -22.16
CA SER A 71 -11.24 -0.73 -20.72
C SER A 71 -11.07 -2.11 -20.11
N LYS A 72 -10.31 -2.21 -19.03
CA LYS A 72 -10.11 -3.46 -18.29
C LYS A 72 -10.25 -3.22 -16.79
N ASP A 73 -10.94 -4.14 -16.14
CA ASP A 73 -11.06 -4.16 -14.68
C ASP A 73 -9.89 -4.91 -14.06
N ILE A 74 -9.24 -4.27 -13.08
CA ILE A 74 -8.17 -4.82 -12.25
C ILE A 74 -8.71 -4.98 -10.83
N ARG A 75 -8.75 -6.22 -10.33
CA ARG A 75 -9.30 -6.49 -9.01
C ARG A 75 -8.32 -6.09 -7.91
N ILE A 76 -8.89 -5.64 -6.79
CA ILE A 76 -8.21 -5.36 -5.54
C ILE A 76 -8.52 -6.51 -4.59
N VAL A 77 -7.50 -7.04 -3.93
CA VAL A 77 -7.64 -8.06 -2.87
C VAL A 77 -8.08 -7.39 -1.57
N ARG A 78 -7.41 -6.28 -1.22
CA ARG A 78 -7.58 -5.59 0.06
C ARG A 78 -6.96 -4.20 0.04
N LEU A 79 -7.45 -3.37 0.97
CA LEU A 79 -6.73 -2.19 1.46
C LEU A 79 -6.67 -2.26 2.98
N HIS A 80 -5.48 -2.07 3.54
CA HIS A 80 -5.30 -2.05 4.99
C HIS A 80 -4.51 -0.86 5.49
N LEU A 81 -4.72 -0.52 6.77
CA LEU A 81 -3.99 0.55 7.45
C LEU A 81 -2.72 0.01 8.10
N GLU A 82 -1.63 0.73 7.98
CA GLU A 82 -0.39 0.43 8.68
C GLU A 82 0.39 1.70 9.06
N GLN A 83 1.43 1.52 9.87
CA GLN A 83 2.37 2.58 10.24
C GLN A 83 3.63 2.52 9.39
N ASP A 84 4.11 3.66 8.93
CA ASP A 84 5.39 3.76 8.24
C ASP A 84 6.57 3.60 9.21
N ALA A 85 7.71 3.16 8.67
CA ALA A 85 8.98 3.14 9.37
C ALA A 85 9.68 4.51 9.28
N GLY A 86 10.78 4.67 10.03
CA GLY A 86 11.68 5.80 9.87
C GLY A 86 12.50 5.72 8.58
N LYS A 87 13.51 6.58 8.47
CA LYS A 87 14.45 6.63 7.35
C LYS A 87 15.87 6.35 7.84
N SER A 88 16.57 5.47 7.13
CA SER A 88 18.00 5.23 7.31
C SER A 88 18.82 6.06 6.32
N LEU A 89 19.88 6.71 6.80
CA LEU A 89 20.81 7.53 6.02
C LEU A 89 22.23 6.97 6.18
N HIS A 90 22.87 6.64 5.06
CA HIS A 90 24.20 6.03 5.02
C HIS A 90 25.26 6.94 4.37
N ASP A 91 24.86 8.09 3.84
CA ASP A 91 25.72 9.04 3.13
C ASP A 91 26.49 9.98 4.06
N GLN A 92 26.01 10.17 5.29
CA GLN A 92 26.62 11.04 6.30
C GLN A 92 27.91 10.45 6.92
N ASN A 93 28.10 9.13 6.87
CA ASN A 93 29.29 8.47 7.39
C ASN A 93 29.51 7.08 6.75
N PRO A 94 30.73 6.74 6.34
CA PRO A 94 31.01 5.47 5.65
C PRO A 94 30.89 4.21 6.52
N ALA A 95 30.85 4.34 7.85
CA ALA A 95 30.83 3.22 8.79
C ALA A 95 29.61 3.20 9.72
N LYS A 96 28.70 4.18 9.63
CA LYS A 96 27.55 4.32 10.51
C LYS A 96 26.29 4.61 9.73
N THR A 97 25.16 4.20 10.30
CA THR A 97 23.83 4.55 9.81
C THR A 97 23.23 5.60 10.74
N TYR A 98 22.72 6.68 10.17
CA TYR A 98 21.92 7.66 10.89
C TYR A 98 20.45 7.33 10.68
N VAL A 99 19.67 7.34 11.76
CA VAL A 99 18.25 7.00 11.74
C VAL A 99 17.43 8.25 12.04
N ASP A 100 16.59 8.65 11.08
CA ASP A 100 15.60 9.71 11.24
C ASP A 100 14.22 9.09 11.46
N LEU A 101 13.62 9.35 12.62
CA LEU A 101 12.32 8.81 13.01
C LEU A 101 11.14 9.76 12.76
N ASN A 102 11.34 10.90 12.08
CA ASN A 102 10.25 11.85 11.79
C ASN A 102 9.07 11.23 11.02
N ARG A 103 9.36 10.22 10.19
CA ARG A 103 8.36 9.47 9.40
C ARG A 103 7.74 8.30 10.15
N SER A 104 8.35 7.84 11.25
CA SER A 104 7.89 6.66 11.99
C SER A 104 6.50 6.91 12.58
N GLY A 105 5.56 6.00 12.29
CA GLY A 105 4.19 6.09 12.78
C GLY A 105 3.24 6.90 11.91
N VAL A 106 3.70 7.50 10.80
CA VAL A 106 2.82 8.08 9.78
C VAL A 106 1.91 6.98 9.24
N ALA A 107 0.63 7.29 9.06
CA ALA A 107 -0.34 6.32 8.57
C ALA A 107 -0.17 6.05 7.07
N LEU A 108 -0.26 4.78 6.69
CA LEU A 108 -0.25 4.31 5.31
C LEU A 108 -1.51 3.53 5.00
N MET A 109 -1.89 3.53 3.73
CA MET A 109 -2.84 2.59 3.15
C MET A 109 -2.07 1.67 2.21
N GLU A 110 -1.98 0.39 2.56
CA GLU A 110 -1.41 -0.63 1.65
C GLU A 110 -2.55 -1.23 0.82
N ILE A 111 -2.50 -1.02 -0.51
CA ILE A 111 -3.49 -1.49 -1.47
C ILE A 111 -2.85 -2.64 -2.27
N VAL A 112 -3.47 -3.81 -2.21
CA VAL A 112 -2.96 -5.02 -2.88
C VAL A 112 -3.90 -5.40 -4.00
N SER A 113 -3.39 -5.49 -5.24
CA SER A 113 -4.14 -5.95 -6.40
C SER A 113 -4.07 -7.48 -6.56
N GLU A 114 -5.08 -8.05 -7.22
CA GLU A 114 -4.98 -9.39 -7.79
C GLU A 114 -3.95 -9.40 -8.94
N PRO A 115 -3.39 -10.56 -9.33
CA PRO A 115 -2.48 -10.67 -10.46
C PRO A 115 -3.28 -10.63 -11.77
N ASP A 116 -4.00 -9.54 -12.04
CA ASP A 116 -4.81 -9.33 -13.25
C ASP A 116 -4.04 -8.59 -14.35
N LEU A 117 -2.98 -7.87 -13.98
CA LEU A 117 -2.10 -7.14 -14.89
C LEU A 117 -1.31 -8.12 -15.78
N ARG A 118 -1.23 -7.82 -17.08
CA ARG A 118 -0.60 -8.66 -18.11
C ARG A 118 0.49 -7.97 -18.91
N SER A 119 0.67 -6.66 -18.75
CA SER A 119 1.72 -5.90 -19.43
C SER A 119 2.21 -4.74 -18.56
N ALA A 120 3.38 -4.20 -18.90
CA ALA A 120 3.91 -3.00 -18.26
C ALA A 120 3.03 -1.77 -18.52
N GLU A 121 2.40 -1.69 -19.68
CA GLU A 121 1.43 -0.64 -20.02
C GLU A 121 0.22 -0.69 -19.08
N GLU A 122 -0.36 -1.87 -18.87
CA GLU A 122 -1.48 -2.04 -17.93
C GLU A 122 -1.08 -1.62 -16.50
N ALA A 123 0.14 -1.97 -16.06
CA ALA A 123 0.64 -1.58 -14.74
C ALA A 123 0.77 -0.06 -14.61
N ALA A 124 1.30 0.62 -15.64
CA ALA A 124 1.40 2.08 -15.66
C ALA A 124 0.01 2.75 -15.64
N LEU A 125 -0.93 2.25 -16.43
CA LEU A 125 -2.32 2.74 -16.45
C LEU A 125 -2.99 2.52 -15.09
N TYR A 126 -2.77 1.37 -14.46
CA TYR A 126 -3.33 1.05 -13.15
C TYR A 126 -2.81 1.99 -12.05
N ILE A 127 -1.49 2.19 -11.94
CA ILE A 127 -0.92 3.12 -10.96
C ILE A 127 -1.38 4.55 -11.22
N THR A 128 -1.44 4.97 -12.50
CA THR A 128 -1.94 6.29 -12.88
C THR A 128 -3.40 6.48 -12.47
N LYS A 129 -4.26 5.50 -12.77
CA LYS A 129 -5.68 5.54 -12.42
C LYS A 129 -5.86 5.56 -10.90
N LEU A 130 -5.14 4.71 -10.18
CA LEU A 130 -5.18 4.65 -8.72
C LEU A 130 -4.80 6.00 -8.12
N ARG A 131 -3.69 6.59 -8.57
CA ARG A 131 -3.25 7.93 -8.18
C ARG A 131 -4.34 8.98 -8.45
N SER A 132 -4.95 8.98 -9.63
CA SER A 132 -6.04 9.91 -9.97
C SER A 132 -7.23 9.77 -9.03
N ILE A 133 -7.63 8.54 -8.67
CA ILE A 133 -8.72 8.29 -7.71
C ILE A 133 -8.34 8.87 -6.34
N LEU A 134 -7.14 8.56 -5.83
CA LEU A 134 -6.69 9.01 -4.51
C LEU A 134 -6.62 10.55 -4.42
N MET A 135 -6.09 11.19 -5.46
CA MET A 135 -6.03 12.66 -5.51
C MET A 135 -7.42 13.28 -5.62
N TYR A 136 -8.31 12.69 -6.42
CA TYR A 136 -9.69 13.19 -6.57
C TYR A 136 -10.48 13.08 -5.26
N LEU A 137 -10.21 12.03 -4.48
CA LEU A 137 -10.79 11.85 -3.15
C LEU A 137 -10.07 12.68 -2.08
N ASP A 138 -9.01 13.40 -2.39
CA ASP A 138 -8.23 14.19 -1.43
C ASP A 138 -7.77 13.38 -0.21
N VAL A 139 -7.28 12.15 -0.47
CA VAL A 139 -6.78 11.24 0.58
C VAL A 139 -5.26 11.06 0.54
N CYS A 140 -4.61 11.48 -0.55
CA CYS A 140 -3.18 11.43 -0.79
C CYS A 140 -2.81 12.44 -1.88
N ASP A 141 -1.66 13.11 -1.75
CA ASP A 141 -1.14 14.05 -2.76
C ASP A 141 -0.64 13.34 -4.04
N GLY A 142 -0.43 12.01 -3.97
CA GLY A 142 0.02 11.17 -5.08
C GLY A 142 1.44 11.48 -5.59
N ASN A 143 2.24 12.23 -4.85
CA ASN A 143 3.60 12.59 -5.23
C ASN A 143 4.62 11.48 -4.98
N MET A 144 4.89 10.70 -6.02
CA MET A 144 5.89 9.62 -5.97
C MET A 144 7.33 10.14 -5.72
N GLN A 145 7.66 11.36 -6.12
CA GLN A 145 9.01 11.93 -5.91
C GLN A 145 9.28 12.22 -4.43
N GLU A 146 8.23 12.59 -3.68
CA GLU A 146 8.29 12.82 -2.24
C GLU A 146 8.02 11.54 -1.43
N GLY A 147 7.72 10.43 -2.11
CA GLY A 147 7.54 9.11 -1.50
C GLY A 147 6.19 8.92 -0.78
N SER A 148 5.17 9.70 -1.14
CA SER A 148 3.80 9.56 -0.63
C SER A 148 3.01 8.44 -1.32
N LEU A 149 3.44 8.02 -2.51
CA LEU A 149 2.97 6.83 -3.21
C LEU A 149 4.17 5.95 -3.58
N ARG A 150 4.13 4.69 -3.13
CA ARG A 150 5.13 3.66 -3.39
C ARG A 150 4.43 2.43 -3.98
N ALA A 151 5.15 1.63 -4.76
CA ALA A 151 4.63 0.40 -5.33
C ALA A 151 5.77 -0.61 -5.48
N ASP A 152 5.54 -1.82 -4.97
CA ASP A 152 6.36 -3.00 -5.22
C ASP A 152 5.68 -3.86 -6.28
N VAL A 153 6.46 -4.41 -7.22
CA VAL A 153 5.91 -5.06 -8.42
C VAL A 153 6.19 -6.55 -8.38
N ASN A 154 5.13 -7.34 -8.30
CA ASN A 154 5.23 -8.80 -8.29
C ASN A 154 5.00 -9.37 -9.70
N ILE A 155 6.00 -10.08 -10.25
CA ILE A 155 5.99 -10.63 -11.61
C ILE A 155 6.20 -12.14 -11.59
N SER A 156 5.43 -12.88 -12.39
CA SER A 156 5.73 -14.25 -12.77
C SER A 156 5.47 -14.42 -14.26
N VAL A 157 6.24 -15.29 -14.91
CA VAL A 157 6.05 -15.64 -16.33
C VAL A 157 5.46 -17.03 -16.45
N ARG A 158 4.63 -17.24 -17.47
CA ARG A 158 4.01 -18.54 -17.78
C ARG A 158 3.73 -18.67 -19.27
N LYS A 159 3.60 -19.89 -19.77
CA LYS A 159 3.05 -20.10 -21.12
C LYS A 159 1.54 -19.81 -21.12
N PRO A 160 0.96 -19.43 -22.26
CA PRO A 160 -0.49 -19.21 -22.36
C PRO A 160 -1.28 -20.43 -21.88
N GLY A 161 -2.24 -20.22 -20.97
CA GLY A 161 -3.10 -21.28 -20.43
C GLY A 161 -2.52 -22.08 -19.25
N GLU A 162 -1.23 -21.94 -18.94
CA GLU A 162 -0.62 -22.63 -17.79
C GLU A 162 -0.91 -21.90 -16.46
N ASN A 163 -0.60 -22.57 -15.35
CA ASN A 163 -0.67 -21.97 -14.01
C ASN A 163 0.35 -20.83 -13.84
N TYR A 164 0.17 -19.99 -12.82
CA TYR A 164 1.16 -18.96 -12.49
C TYR A 164 2.50 -19.60 -12.12
N GLY A 165 3.57 -19.02 -12.65
CA GLY A 165 4.94 -19.45 -12.38
C GLY A 165 5.44 -18.94 -11.02
N THR A 166 6.72 -19.17 -10.75
CA THR A 166 7.39 -18.63 -9.57
C THR A 166 7.37 -17.12 -9.59
N ARG A 167 6.95 -16.51 -8.47
CA ARG A 167 6.87 -15.07 -8.27
C ARG A 167 8.27 -14.49 -8.01
N CYS A 168 8.58 -13.38 -8.68
CA CYS A 168 9.66 -12.46 -8.35
C CYS A 168 9.04 -11.13 -7.91
N GLU A 169 9.68 -10.46 -6.98
CA GLU A 169 9.32 -9.13 -6.47
C GLU A 169 10.51 -8.19 -6.67
#